data_AF-A0A285VJ47-F1
#
_entry.id   AF-A0A285VJ47-F1
#
_cell.length_a   1.000
_cell.length_b   1.000
_cell.length_c   1.000
_cell.angle_alpha   90.00
_cell.angle_beta   90.00
_cell.angle_gamma   90.00
#
_symmetry.space_group_name_H-M   'P 1'
#
loop_
_entity.id
_entity.type
_entity.pdbx_description
1 polymer ?
#
loop_
_entity_poly.entity_id
_entity_poly.type
_entity_poly.pdbx_seq_one_letter_code
_entity_poly.pdbx_strand_id
1 'polypeptide(L)'
;MIPLQEVDIHTDKNVFYKLHLIAPTGAAPFSVEVLVYDSEFNPPFQSNVSFHQQFQSASDAFAHALGWVKGYSAKHGYSVNRINNPCNCEFLQKADQQSSVQSVGLSVQVEVNGV
;
A
#
# COMPACT_ATOMS: atom_id res chain seq x y z
N MET A 1 10.24 -11.35 -15.84
CA MET A 1 9.33 -10.99 -14.74
C MET A 1 9.62 -9.55 -14.39
N ILE A 2 8.61 -8.69 -14.26
CA ILE A 2 8.79 -7.30 -13.79
C ILE A 2 8.88 -7.36 -12.26
N PRO A 3 9.97 -6.87 -11.64
CA PRO A 3 10.06 -6.82 -10.19
C PRO A 3 8.93 -5.98 -9.58
N LEU A 4 8.23 -6.57 -8.60
CA LEU A 4 7.03 -6.04 -7.94
C LEU A 4 7.06 -6.43 -6.45
N GLN A 5 6.64 -5.52 -5.59
CA GLN A 5 6.29 -5.82 -4.20
C GLN A 5 4.83 -5.48 -3.95
N GLU A 6 4.08 -6.47 -3.46
CA GLU A 6 2.68 -6.31 -3.05
C GLU A 6 2.61 -6.02 -1.55
N VAL A 7 1.67 -5.17 -1.16
CA VAL A 7 1.28 -4.93 0.24
C VAL A 7 -0.23 -4.87 0.33
N ASP A 8 -0.78 -5.72 1.18
CA ASP A 8 -2.19 -5.85 1.49
C ASP A 8 -2.53 -4.96 2.69
N ILE A 9 -3.59 -4.17 2.58
CA ILE A 9 -4.06 -3.26 3.64
C ILE A 9 -5.54 -3.52 3.88
N HIS A 10 -5.89 -3.86 5.11
CA HIS A 10 -7.27 -4.10 5.51
C HIS A 10 -7.78 -2.99 6.44
N THR A 11 -9.09 -2.80 6.40
CA THR A 11 -9.82 -1.89 7.27
C THR A 11 -10.83 -2.62 8.15
N ASP A 12 -11.42 -1.89 9.10
CA ASP A 12 -12.51 -2.33 9.97
C ASP A 12 -13.85 -2.54 9.24
N LYS A 13 -14.00 -2.03 8.01
CA LYS A 13 -15.23 -2.11 7.20
C LYS A 13 -15.15 -3.12 6.06
N ASN A 14 -14.20 -4.05 6.11
CA ASN A 14 -13.91 -5.00 5.02
C ASN A 14 -13.57 -4.32 3.67
N VAL A 15 -13.25 -3.02 3.68
CA VAL A 15 -12.60 -2.35 2.55
C VAL A 15 -11.14 -2.77 2.52
N PHE A 16 -10.68 -3.16 1.34
CA PHE A 16 -9.37 -3.73 1.12
C PHE A 16 -8.60 -2.93 0.08
N TYR A 17 -7.32 -2.66 0.37
CA TYR A 17 -6.41 -2.05 -0.59
C TYR A 17 -5.26 -3.01 -0.87
N LYS A 18 -4.87 -3.10 -2.14
CA LYS A 18 -3.63 -3.74 -2.54
C LYS A 18 -2.72 -2.68 -3.17
N LEU A 19 -1.57 -2.46 -2.55
CA LEU A 19 -0.54 -1.56 -3.03
C LEU A 19 0.48 -2.38 -3.83
N HIS A 20 0.83 -1.88 -5.00
CA HIS A 20 1.88 -2.44 -5.84
C HIS A 20 3.01 -1.43 -5.98
N LEU A 21 4.17 -1.76 -5.42
CA LEU A 21 5.41 -1.03 -5.66
C LEU A 21 6.13 -1.72 -6.82
N ILE A 22 6.43 -0.97 -7.87
CA ILE A 22 6.89 -1.49 -9.17
C ILE A 22 8.21 -0.84 -9.54
N ALA A 23 9.19 -1.66 -9.95
CA ALA A 23 10.46 -1.20 -10.51
C ALA A 23 10.85 -2.11 -11.68
N PRO A 24 10.59 -1.73 -12.94
CA PRO A 24 10.76 -2.64 -14.08
C PRO A 24 12.18 -3.21 -14.26
N THR A 25 13.19 -2.48 -13.79
CA THR A 25 14.60 -2.88 -13.84
C THR A 25 15.11 -3.45 -12.51
N GLY A 26 14.27 -3.54 -11.48
CA GLY A 26 14.65 -3.90 -10.11
C GLY A 26 15.29 -2.75 -9.31
N ALA A 27 15.43 -1.57 -9.91
CA ALA A 27 15.96 -0.37 -9.28
C ALA A 27 15.17 0.87 -9.72
N ALA A 28 15.52 2.04 -9.18
CA ALA A 28 14.90 3.30 -9.56
C ALA A 28 14.87 3.50 -11.10
N PRO A 29 13.81 4.13 -11.64
CA PRO A 29 12.69 4.75 -10.92
C PRO A 29 11.64 3.73 -10.44
N PHE A 30 11.07 4.02 -9.26
CA PHE A 30 9.94 3.29 -8.71
C PHE A 30 8.62 3.97 -9.11
N SER A 31 7.60 3.18 -9.38
CA SER A 31 6.21 3.62 -9.49
C SER A 31 5.36 2.86 -8.49
N VAL A 32 4.23 3.43 -8.13
CA VAL A 32 3.27 2.78 -7.22
C VAL A 32 1.87 2.87 -7.80
N GLU A 33 1.03 1.91 -7.47
CA GLU A 33 -0.41 1.95 -7.71
C GLU A 33 -1.15 1.33 -6.52
N VAL A 34 -2.42 1.70 -6.36
CA VAL A 34 -3.30 1.16 -5.32
C VAL A 34 -4.58 0.64 -5.96
N LEU A 35 -4.82 -0.66 -5.82
CA LEU A 35 -6.10 -1.27 -6.12
C LEU A 35 -6.99 -1.13 -4.89
N VAL A 36 -8.20 -0.60 -5.09
CA VAL A 36 -9.21 -0.41 -4.06
C VAL A 36 -10.33 -1.41 -4.31
N TYR A 37 -10.72 -2.14 -3.26
CA TYR A 37 -11.90 -2.98 -3.23
C TYR A 37 -12.79 -2.47 -2.10
N ASP A 38 -13.85 -1.75 -2.47
CA ASP A 38 -14.72 -1.08 -1.50
C ASP A 38 -16.09 -1.76 -1.48
N SER A 39 -16.33 -2.50 -0.40
CA SER A 39 -17.57 -3.21 -0.14
C SER A 39 -18.70 -2.31 0.36
N GLU A 40 -18.42 -1.08 0.77
CA GLU A 40 -19.41 -0.18 1.36
C GLU A 40 -20.23 0.57 0.29
N PHE A 41 -19.77 0.58 -0.97
CA PHE A 41 -20.56 1.06 -2.09
C PHE A 41 -21.64 0.04 -2.49
N ASN A 42 -22.74 0.55 -3.05
CA ASN A 42 -23.83 -0.28 -3.57
C ASN A 42 -24.13 0.07 -5.05
N PRO A 43 -23.73 -0.77 -6.02
CA PRO A 43 -23.01 -2.03 -5.85
C PRO A 43 -21.56 -1.83 -5.37
N PRO A 44 -20.93 -2.85 -4.75
CA PRO A 44 -19.51 -2.81 -4.42
C PRO A 44 -18.68 -2.49 -5.66
N PHE A 45 -17.57 -1.77 -5.48
CA PHE A 45 -16.73 -1.39 -6.61
C PHE A 45 -15.27 -1.77 -6.40
N GLN A 46 -14.58 -1.90 -7.52
CA GLN A 46 -13.14 -2.04 -7.60
C GLN A 46 -12.59 -0.94 -8.51
N SER A 47 -11.47 -0.33 -8.12
CA SER A 47 -10.76 0.65 -8.96
C SER A 47 -9.26 0.51 -8.81
N ASN A 48 -8.52 0.88 -9.86
CA ASN A 48 -7.07 1.06 -9.78
C ASN A 48 -6.76 2.57 -9.74
N VAL A 49 -6.03 2.97 -8.71
CA VAL A 49 -5.47 4.31 -8.56
C VAL A 49 -4.01 4.25 -8.96
N SER A 50 -3.74 4.61 -10.21
CA SER A 50 -2.40 4.72 -10.74
C SER A 50 -1.83 6.12 -10.50
N PHE A 51 -0.62 6.20 -9.97
CA PHE A 51 0.08 7.46 -9.80
C PHE A 51 1.02 7.67 -10.99
N HIS A 52 0.89 8.79 -11.70
CA HIS A 52 1.81 9.11 -12.82
C HIS A 52 3.21 9.53 -12.34
N GLN A 53 3.39 9.73 -11.04
CA GLN A 53 4.66 10.12 -10.44
C GLN A 53 5.62 8.94 -10.38
N GLN A 54 6.88 9.20 -10.70
CA GLN A 54 8.00 8.30 -10.46
C GLN A 54 8.82 8.78 -9.26
N PHE A 55 9.39 7.83 -8.52
CA PHE A 55 10.14 8.07 -7.30
C PHE A 55 11.56 7.51 -7.44
N GLN A 56 12.53 8.19 -6.85
CA GLN A 56 13.91 7.68 -6.80
C GLN A 56 14.14 6.69 -5.65
N SER A 57 13.17 6.60 -4.72
CA SER A 57 13.21 5.72 -3.55
C SER A 57 11.94 4.88 -3.47
N ALA A 58 12.12 3.60 -3.15
CA ALA A 58 11.04 2.67 -2.84
C ALA A 58 10.21 3.16 -1.65
N SER A 59 10.86 3.69 -0.62
CA SER A 59 10.21 4.18 0.60
C SER A 59 9.32 5.40 0.33
N ASP A 60 9.75 6.29 -0.56
CA ASP A 60 8.97 7.49 -0.93
C ASP A 60 7.73 7.11 -1.74
N ALA A 61 7.87 6.19 -2.69
CA ALA A 61 6.75 5.64 -3.45
C ALA A 61 5.74 4.96 -2.53
N PHE A 62 6.22 4.12 -1.62
CA PHE A 62 5.38 3.42 -0.64
C PHE A 62 4.67 4.39 0.31
N ALA A 63 5.39 5.38 0.86
CA ALA A 63 4.81 6.40 1.74
C ALA A 63 3.76 7.26 1.01
N HIS A 64 3.98 7.59 -0.27
CA HIS A 64 3.01 8.31 -1.08
C HIS A 64 1.68 7.56 -1.18
N ALA A 65 1.73 6.28 -1.54
CA ALA A 65 0.54 5.45 -1.64
C ALA A 65 -0.13 5.19 -0.28
N LEU A 66 0.64 5.00 0.80
CA LEU A 66 0.09 4.92 2.16
C LEU A 66 -0.61 6.21 2.59
N GLY A 67 -0.04 7.37 2.24
CA GLY A 67 -0.67 8.67 2.49
C GLY A 67 -2.00 8.80 1.74
N TRP A 68 -2.07 8.32 0.50
CA TRP A 68 -3.31 8.26 -0.25
C TRP A 68 -4.35 7.33 0.41
N VAL A 69 -3.95 6.11 0.79
CA VAL A 69 -4.82 5.13 1.47
C VAL A 69 -5.37 5.70 2.78
N LYS A 70 -4.52 6.34 3.58
CA LYS A 70 -4.93 7.01 4.82
C LYS A 70 -5.94 8.13 4.54
N GLY A 71 -5.68 8.97 3.54
CA GLY A 71 -6.57 10.06 3.16
C GLY A 71 -7.94 9.56 2.68
N TYR A 72 -7.93 8.52 1.83
CA TYR A 72 -9.16 7.88 1.35
C TYR A 72 -9.94 7.24 2.51
N SER A 73 -9.27 6.46 3.34
CA SER A 73 -9.87 5.81 4.52
C SER A 73 -10.51 6.85 5.45
N ALA A 74 -9.78 7.91 5.79
CA ALA A 74 -10.28 8.98 6.65
C ALA A 74 -11.50 9.70 6.06
N LYS A 75 -11.49 9.98 4.76
CA LYS A 75 -12.61 10.63 4.06
C LYS A 75 -13.89 9.79 4.12
N HIS A 76 -13.75 8.47 4.10
CA HIS A 76 -14.88 7.53 4.08
C HIS A 76 -15.20 6.91 5.45
N GLY A 77 -14.46 7.29 6.51
CA GLY A 77 -14.68 6.79 7.86
C GLY A 77 -14.18 5.37 8.11
N TYR A 78 -13.20 4.92 7.33
CA TYR A 78 -12.55 3.62 7.49
C TYR A 78 -11.29 3.75 8.35
N SER A 79 -11.03 2.74 9.18
CA SER A 79 -9.83 2.61 9.98
C SER A 79 -8.98 1.47 9.48
N VAL A 80 -7.74 1.77 9.07
CA VAL A 80 -6.74 0.73 8.74
C VAL A 80 -6.41 -0.04 10.00
N ASN A 81 -6.58 -1.36 9.96
CA ASN A 81 -6.36 -2.25 11.12
C ASN A 81 -5.28 -3.30 10.88
N ARG A 82 -4.88 -3.53 9.62
CA ARG A 82 -3.86 -4.52 9.26
C ARG A 82 -3.11 -4.11 8.00
N ILE A 83 -1.79 -4.28 8.00
CA ILE A 83 -0.93 -4.15 6.82
C ILE A 83 -0.06 -5.40 6.75
N ASN A 84 -0.06 -6.07 5.60
CA ASN A 84 0.67 -7.31 5.39
C ASN A 84 1.42 -7.27 4.05
N ASN A 85 2.70 -7.65 4.05
CA ASN A 85 3.45 -7.97 2.85
C ASN A 85 3.37 -9.49 2.62
N PRO A 86 2.51 -9.99 1.70
CA PRO A 86 2.21 -11.41 1.58
C PRO A 86 3.34 -12.26 0.98
N CYS A 87 4.38 -11.64 0.40
CA CYS A 87 5.39 -12.35 -0.37
C CYS A 87 6.83 -12.04 0.04
N ASN A 88 7.05 -11.26 1.11
CA ASN A 88 8.36 -10.75 1.53
C ASN A 88 9.21 -10.22 0.35
N CYS A 89 8.57 -9.49 -0.57
CA CYS A 89 9.20 -9.04 -1.80
C CYS A 89 10.27 -7.96 -1.58
N GLU A 90 11.05 -7.72 -2.63
CA GLU A 90 12.48 -7.40 -2.61
C GLU A 90 12.84 -5.93 -2.30
N PHE A 91 11.90 -4.98 -2.41
CA PHE A 91 12.25 -3.55 -2.44
C PHE A 91 12.36 -2.91 -1.07
N LEU A 92 11.46 -3.26 -0.14
CA LEU A 92 11.43 -2.72 1.21
C LEU A 92 11.36 -3.84 2.22
N GLN A 93 12.31 -3.86 3.14
CA GLN A 93 12.29 -4.75 4.28
C GLN A 93 11.16 -4.36 5.26
N LYS A 94 10.79 -5.27 6.15
CA LYS A 94 9.75 -5.04 7.18
C LYS A 94 9.98 -3.76 7.98
N ALA A 95 11.24 -3.49 8.34
CA ALA A 95 11.61 -2.29 9.10
C ALA A 95 11.36 -1.00 8.31
N ASP A 96 11.75 -0.95 7.03
CA ASP A 96 11.55 0.22 6.18
C ASP A 96 10.06 0.48 5.93
N GLN A 97 9.29 -0.59 5.69
CA GLN A 97 7.83 -0.49 5.59
C GLN A 97 7.22 0.06 6.88
N GLN A 98 7.65 -0.45 8.04
CA GLN A 98 7.17 0.02 9.34
C GLN A 98 7.48 1.50 9.57
N SER A 99 8.67 1.96 9.19
CA SER A 99 9.03 3.38 9.25
C SER A 99 8.12 4.24 8.37
N SER A 100 7.79 3.80 7.16
CA SER A 100 6.84 4.51 6.29
C SER A 100 5.41 4.52 6.84
N VAL A 101 4.95 3.43 7.46
CA VAL A 101 3.63 3.36 8.13
C VAL A 101 3.56 4.37 9.28
N GLN A 102 4.62 4.46 10.08
CA GLN A 102 4.70 5.43 11.18
C GLN A 102 4.80 6.87 10.68
N SER A 103 5.56 7.12 9.60
CA SER A 103 5.75 8.47 9.05
C SER A 103 4.47 9.06 8.48
N VAL A 104 3.59 8.23 7.90
CA VAL A 104 2.25 8.66 7.48
C VAL A 104 1.26 8.74 8.65
N GLY A 105 1.66 8.37 9.86
CA GLY A 105 0.86 8.43 11.07
C GLY A 105 -0.24 7.37 11.14
N LEU A 106 0.07 6.14 10.72
CA LEU A 106 -0.76 4.95 10.98
C LEU A 106 -0.14 4.16 12.15
N SER A 107 -0.99 3.70 13.07
CA SER A 107 -0.56 3.00 14.29
C SER A 107 -0.74 1.47 14.20
N VAL A 108 -0.44 0.91 13.03
CA VAL A 108 -0.53 -0.54 12.75
C VAL A 108 0.86 -1.14 12.55
N GLN A 109 1.01 -2.40 12.93
CA GLN A 109 2.24 -3.16 12.66
C GLN A 109 2.17 -3.75 11.26
N VAL A 110 3.30 -3.72 10.55
CA VAL A 110 3.47 -4.44 9.30
C VAL A 110 3.67 -5.92 9.61
N GLU A 111 2.93 -6.79 8.96
CA GLU A 111 3.14 -8.25 8.94
C GLU A 111 3.88 -8.65 7.66
N VAL A 112 4.65 -9.73 7.72
CA VAL A 112 5.25 -10.35 6.53
C VAL A 112 4.78 -11.79 6.49
N ASN A 113 4.15 -12.20 5.38
CA ASN A 113 3.50 -13.50 5.24
C ASN A 113 2.49 -13.79 6.37
N GLY A 114 1.85 -12.74 6.90
CA GLY A 114 0.91 -12.83 8.04
C GLY A 114 1.56 -12.99 9.41
N VAL A 115 2.87 -12.72 9.56
CA VAL A 115 3.65 -12.87 10.81
C VAL A 115 4.44 -11.62 11.18
#